data_AF-A0ABD5DZW2-F1
#
_entry.id   AF-A0ABD5DZW2-F1
#
_cell.length_a   1.000
_cell.length_b   1.000
_cell.length_c   1.000
_cell.angle_alpha   90.00
_cell.angle_beta   90.00
_cell.angle_gamma   90.00
#
_symmetry.space_group_name_H-M   'P 1'
#
loop_
_entity.id
_entity.type
_entity.pdbx_description
1 polymer ?
#
loop_
_entity_poly.entity_id
_entity_poly.type
_entity_poly.pdbx_seq_one_letter_code
_entity_poly.pdbx_strand_id
1 'polypeptide(L)' 'FVASLHEWEDLEAFFEVYREKLMAILKQPASRKNHTNVLMHIQGYFRDQLNSRQRGELREVILNYRAGLLPILAPLTLLK' A
#
# COMPACT_ATOMS: atom_id res chain seq x y z
N PHE A 1 -19.59 4.49 11.38
CA PHE A 1 -19.30 3.23 12.09
C PHE A 1 -18.41 3.49 13.30
N VAL A 2 -17.13 3.83 13.17
CA VAL A 2 -16.33 4.16 14.38
C VAL A 2 -16.83 5.43 15.08
N ALA A 3 -17.21 6.46 14.32
CA ALA A 3 -17.76 7.70 14.89
C ALA A 3 -19.07 7.52 15.68
N SER A 4 -19.82 6.45 15.41
CA SER A 4 -21.08 6.12 16.08
C SER A 4 -20.87 5.22 17.31
N LEU A 5 -19.63 5.05 17.80
CA LEU A 5 -19.34 4.23 19.00
C LEU A 5 -20.19 4.63 20.21
N HIS A 6 -20.45 5.92 20.39
CA HIS A 6 -21.23 6.47 21.49
C HIS A 6 -22.72 6.06 21.49
N GLU A 7 -23.21 5.50 20.38
CA GLU A 7 -24.58 5.00 20.23
C GLU A 7 -24.71 3.52 20.66
N TRP A 8 -23.61 2.86 21.03
CA TRP A 8 -23.58 1.44 21.40
C TRP A 8 -23.56 1.28 22.92
N GLU A 9 -24.46 0.46 23.46
CA GLU A 9 -24.55 0.18 24.90
C GLU A 9 -23.52 -0.87 25.36
N ASP A 10 -23.07 -1.75 24.45
CA ASP A 10 -22.08 -2.79 24.71
C ASP A 10 -20.86 -2.64 23.79
N LEU A 11 -19.70 -2.45 24.42
CA LEU A 11 -18.42 -2.31 23.72
C LEU A 11 -17.95 -3.61 23.08
N GLU A 12 -18.28 -4.77 23.67
CA GLU A 12 -17.87 -6.07 23.11
C GLU A 12 -18.62 -6.34 21.81
N ALA A 13 -19.94 -6.11 21.81
CA ALA A 13 -20.75 -6.18 20.59
C ALA A 13 -20.26 -5.22 19.50
N PHE A 14 -19.87 -3.99 19.85
CA PHE A 14 -19.26 -3.06 18.89
C PHE A 14 -17.95 -3.61 18.33
N PHE A 15 -17.08 -4.13 19.19
CA PHE A 15 -15.76 -4.64 18.82
C PHE A 15 -15.86 -5.77 17.81
N GLU A 16 -16.76 -6.73 17.99
CA GLU A 16 -16.93 -7.85 17.05
C GLU A 16 -17.33 -7.34 15.66
N VAL A 17 -18.29 -6.43 15.57
CA VAL A 17 -18.72 -5.86 14.28
C VAL A 17 -17.62 -4.99 13.65
N TYR A 18 -16.89 -4.22 14.46
CA TYR A 18 -15.72 -3.47 13.99
C TYR A 18 -14.66 -4.40 13.41
N ARG A 19 -14.32 -5.46 14.16
CA ARG A 19 -13.32 -6.46 13.79
C ARG A 19 -13.69 -7.14 12.48
N GLU A 20 -14.92 -7.58 12.32
CA GLU A 20 -15.40 -8.19 11.08
C GLU A 20 -15.24 -7.24 9.88
N LYS A 21 -15.66 -5.97 10.03
CA LYS A 21 -15.52 -4.96 8.98
C LYS A 21 -14.06 -4.68 8.65
N LEU A 22 -13.22 -4.51 9.66
CA LEU A 22 -11.79 -4.29 9.48
C LEU A 22 -11.13 -5.46 8.74
N MET A 23 -11.42 -6.69 9.17
CA MET A 23 -10.88 -7.89 8.54
C MET A 23 -11.40 -8.07 7.11
N ALA A 24 -12.65 -7.70 6.83
CA ALA A 24 -13.17 -7.69 5.47
C ALA A 24 -12.43 -6.70 4.55
N ILE A 25 -12.06 -5.52 5.07
CA ILE A 25 -11.25 -4.53 4.35
C ILE A 25 -9.82 -5.04 4.14
N LEU A 26 -9.17 -5.55 5.19
CA LEU A 26 -7.79 -6.05 5.13
C LEU A 26 -7.61 -7.25 4.18
N LYS A 27 -8.67 -8.04 3.97
CA LYS A 27 -8.68 -9.14 3.00
C LYS A 27 -8.62 -8.67 1.55
N GLN A 28 -8.92 -7.40 1.26
CA GLN A 28 -8.90 -6.90 -0.11
C GLN A 28 -7.46 -6.68 -0.56
N PRO A 29 -6.97 -7.41 -1.59
CA PRO A 29 -5.64 -7.20 -2.11
C PRO A 29 -5.52 -5.78 -2.69
N ALA A 30 -4.39 -5.12 -2.44
CA ALA A 30 -4.13 -3.82 -3.02
C ALA A 30 -4.04 -3.91 -4.56
N SER A 31 -4.65 -2.94 -5.23
CA SER A 31 -4.61 -2.85 -6.69
C SER A 31 -3.20 -2.49 -7.17
N ARG A 32 -2.88 -2.79 -8.44
CA ARG A 32 -1.65 -2.32 -9.10
C ARG A 32 -1.47 -0.81 -8.96
N LYS A 33 -2.55 -0.02 -9.06
CA LYS A 33 -2.53 1.43 -8.85
C LYS A 33 -2.07 1.80 -7.44
N ASN A 34 -2.61 1.14 -6.41
CA ASN A 34 -2.24 1.40 -5.02
C ASN A 34 -0.79 1.00 -4.75
N HIS A 35 -0.35 -0.16 -5.24
CA HIS A 35 1.05 -0.56 -5.18
C HIS A 35 1.97 0.45 -5.86
N THR A 36 1.64 0.93 -7.07
CA THR A 36 2.43 1.97 -7.76
C THR A 36 2.53 3.25 -6.92
N ASN A 37 1.42 3.71 -6.33
CA ASN A 37 1.45 4.90 -5.48
C ASN A 37 2.42 4.73 -4.31
N VAL A 38 2.31 3.60 -3.59
CA VAL A 38 3.21 3.28 -2.47
C VAL A 38 4.67 3.19 -2.93
N LEU A 39 4.95 2.53 -4.05
CA LEU A 39 6.31 2.42 -4.59
C LEU A 39 6.90 3.79 -4.98
N MET A 40 6.09 4.70 -5.54
CA MET A 40 6.53 6.08 -5.83
C MET A 40 6.83 6.85 -4.55
N HIS A 41 6.02 6.68 -3.49
CA HIS A 41 6.32 7.26 -2.17
C HIS A 41 7.60 6.70 -1.57
N ILE A 42 7.82 5.39 -1.66
CA ILE A 42 9.05 4.72 -1.21
C ILE A 42 10.27 5.27 -1.96
N GLN A 43 10.20 5.43 -3.27
CA GLN A 43 11.26 6.07 -4.06
C GLN A 43 11.58 7.49 -3.52
N GLY A 44 10.55 8.26 -3.19
CA GLY A 44 10.71 9.60 -2.60
C GLY A 44 11.39 9.56 -1.23
N TYR A 45 11.03 8.60 -0.38
CA TYR A 45 11.65 8.39 0.94
C TYR A 45 13.15 8.08 0.81
N PHE A 46 13.54 7.25 -0.15
CA PHE A 46 14.94 6.88 -0.39
C PHE A 46 15.71 7.86 -1.30
N ARG A 47 15.21 9.08 -1.52
CA ARG A 47 15.82 10.04 -2.47
C ARG A 47 17.28 10.38 -2.17
N ASP A 48 17.68 10.37 -0.90
CA ASP A 48 19.03 10.69 -0.45
C ASP A 48 19.98 9.49 -0.53
N GLN A 49 19.43 8.27 -0.64
CA GLN A 49 20.17 7.01 -0.76
C GLN A 49 20.29 6.55 -2.22
N LEU A 50 19.47 7.11 -3.12
CA LEU A 50 19.46 6.80 -4.54
C LEU A 50 20.08 7.94 -5.33
N ASN A 51 21.09 7.64 -6.15
CA ASN A 51 21.59 8.60 -7.12
C ASN A 51 20.58 8.83 -8.27
N SER A 52 20.82 9.85 -9.11
CA SER A 52 19.88 10.22 -10.18
C SER A 52 19.55 9.07 -11.14
N ARG A 53 20.55 8.27 -11.50
CA ARG A 53 20.38 7.09 -12.37
C ARG A 53 19.49 6.05 -11.70
N GLN A 54 19.78 5.69 -10.45
CA GLN A 54 18.98 4.72 -9.69
C GLN A 54 17.54 5.16 -9.51
N ARG A 55 17.29 6.47 -9.30
CA ARG A 55 15.92 7.00 -9.27
C ARG A 55 15.21 6.86 -10.62
N GLY A 56 15.91 7.10 -11.73
CA GLY A 56 15.37 6.86 -13.08
C GLY A 56 14.98 5.40 -13.29
N GLU A 57 15.91 4.49 -13.00
CA GLU A 57 15.72 3.04 -13.14
C GLU A 57 14.56 2.52 -12.29
N LEU A 58 14.51 2.90 -11.01
CA LEU A 58 13.41 2.52 -10.12
C LEU A 58 12.07 3.06 -10.63
N ARG A 59 12.03 4.31 -11.13
CA ARG A 59 10.80 4.90 -11.67
C ARG A 59 10.31 4.12 -12.90
N GLU A 60 11.20 3.77 -13.81
CA GLU A 60 10.85 3.00 -15.00
C GLU A 60 10.30 1.62 -14.64
N VAL A 61 10.95 0.91 -13.70
CA VAL A 61 10.48 -0.39 -13.24
C VAL A 61 9.11 -0.31 -12.56
N ILE A 62 8.84 0.75 -11.78
CA ILE A 62 7.51 0.99 -11.19
C ILE A 62 6.44 1.22 -12.28
N LEU A 63 6.77 1.96 -13.35
CA LEU A 63 5.86 2.21 -14.46
C LEU A 63 5.57 0.94 -15.27
N ASN A 64 6.59 0.11 -15.51
CA ASN A 64 6.42 -1.19 -16.17
C ASN A 64 5.58 -2.15 -15.32
N TYR A 65 5.75 -2.15 -13.99
CA TYR A 65 4.85 -2.85 -13.08
C TYR A 65 3.41 -2.35 -13.17
N ARG A 66 3.19 -1.03 -13.18
CA ARG A 66 1.86 -0.42 -13.33
C ARG A 66 1.17 -0.86 -14.61
N ALA A 67 1.91 -0.88 -15.72
CA ALA A 67 1.44 -1.33 -17.03
C ALA A 67 1.18 -2.85 -17.09
N GLY A 68 1.67 -3.62 -16.11
CA GLY A 68 1.56 -5.09 -16.09
C GLY A 68 2.63 -5.82 -16.91
N LEU A 69 3.70 -5.12 -17.29
CA LEU A 69 4.83 -5.67 -18.03
C LEU A 69 5.83 -6.40 -17.12
N LEU A 70 5.87 -6.02 -15.83
CA LEU A 70 6.74 -6.62 -14.83
C LEU A 70 5.97 -7.04 -13.58
N PRO A 71 6.43 -8.06 -12.83
CA PRO A 71 5.86 -8.43 -11.55
C PRO A 71 6.22 -7.41 -10.45
N ILE A 72 5.49 -7.43 -9.33
CA ILE A 72 5.78 -6.55 -8.18
C ILE A 72 7.17 -6.79 -7.57
N LEU A 73 7.73 -7.99 -7.77
CA LEU A 73 9.06 -8.32 -7.28
C LEU A 73 10.15 -7.45 -7.92
N ALA A 74 9.96 -7.01 -9.18
CA ALA A 74 10.95 -6.21 -9.90
C ALA A 74 11.29 -4.89 -9.17
N PRO A 75 10.32 -3.99 -8.86
CA PRO A 75 10.65 -2.76 -8.12
C PRO A 75 11.18 -3.04 -6.70
N LEU A 76 10.72 -4.11 -6.04
CA LEU A 76 11.18 -4.46 -4.70
C LEU A 76 12.65 -4.90 -4.67
N THR A 77 13.13 -5.58 -5.71
CA THR A 77 14.53 -6.00 -5.79
C THR A 77 15.53 -4.85 -5.96
N LEU A 78 15.07 -3.68 -6.44
CA LEU A 78 15.90 -2.48 -6.58
C LEU A 78 16.00 -1.64 -5.29
N LEU A 79 15.21 -1.98 -4.27
CA LEU A 79 15.16 -1.28 -2.98
C LEU A 79 15.99 -1.98 -1.88
N LYS A 80 16.95 -2.82 -2.27
CA LYS A 80 17.87 -3.50 -1.36
C LYS A 80 19.06 -2.64 -0.98
#